data_AF-A0A8S2E1R6-F1
#
_entry.id   AF-A0A8S2E1R6-F1
#
_cell.length_a   1.000
_cell.length_b   1.000
_cell.length_c   1.000
_cell.angle_alpha   90.00
_cell.angle_beta   90.00
_cell.angle_gamma   90.00
#
_symmetry.space_group_name_H-M   'P 1'
#
loop_
_entity.id
_entity.type
_entity.pdbx_description
1 polymer ?
#
loop_
_entity_poly.entity_id
_entity_poly.type
_entity_poly.pdbx_seq_one_letter_code
_entity_poly.pdbx_strand_id
1 'polypeptide(L)'
;MSIISTRDECKNFVSLRERVCSLTNHVQKQWNSKSIRTKSGQFGLIIPYNKVKFFWSGLCAQEYSPAVAAEIAMYYGGVTLEMLLEQQNIKMCIYSSDNTSEAIQCRQDWDDLSYEYANSSRGEIKMIRGPCLRDTSTWNRVEKVVIEKNISNGEDIWGQVGIMEVQEIYCQYMEDVEPQSNEGKIGKTLIC
;
A
#
# COMPACT_ATOMS: atom_id res chain seq x y z
N MET A 1 -35.51 -3.81 20.31
CA MET A 1 -34.19 -3.41 19.78
C MET A 1 -33.62 -4.57 19.01
N SER A 2 -33.72 -4.53 17.68
CA SER A 2 -33.10 -5.51 16.81
C SER A 2 -32.30 -4.71 15.80
N ILE A 3 -30.99 -4.67 15.99
CA ILE A 3 -30.04 -4.16 15.00
C ILE A 3 -29.97 -5.27 13.95
N ILE A 4 -30.94 -5.26 13.03
CA ILE A 4 -31.01 -6.21 11.94
C ILE A 4 -29.98 -5.76 10.90
N SER A 5 -28.96 -6.60 10.72
CA SER A 5 -28.16 -6.78 9.51
C SER A 5 -27.15 -5.69 9.11
N THR A 6 -26.07 -5.53 9.88
CA THR A 6 -24.85 -4.82 9.44
C THR A 6 -23.71 -5.77 9.01
N ARG A 7 -24.01 -7.01 8.59
CA ARG A 7 -22.96 -8.07 8.52
C ARG A 7 -22.93 -8.95 7.28
N ASP A 8 -24.00 -8.98 6.48
CA ASP A 8 -24.10 -9.92 5.35
C ASP A 8 -23.78 -9.31 3.97
N GLU A 9 -23.52 -8.00 3.86
CA GLU A 9 -23.35 -7.32 2.55
C GLU A 9 -21.96 -6.73 2.25
N CYS A 10 -20.96 -6.79 3.15
CA CYS A 10 -19.54 -6.69 2.72
C CYS A 10 -19.11 -8.00 1.97
N LYS A 11 -20.05 -8.93 1.67
CA LYS A 11 -19.85 -10.25 1.02
C LYS A 11 -19.50 -10.20 -0.48
N ASN A 12 -19.44 -9.05 -1.12
CA ASN A 12 -19.09 -8.96 -2.54
C ASN A 12 -17.76 -8.24 -2.80
N PHE A 13 -16.71 -8.69 -2.10
CA PHE A 13 -15.30 -8.42 -2.42
C PHE A 13 -14.95 -8.75 -3.89
N VAL A 14 -15.71 -9.68 -4.50
CA VAL A 14 -15.59 -10.08 -5.91
C VAL A 14 -16.26 -9.10 -6.88
N SER A 15 -17.29 -8.35 -6.47
CA SER A 15 -17.94 -7.36 -7.36
C SER A 15 -17.18 -6.03 -7.45
N LEU A 16 -16.44 -5.67 -6.40
CA LEU A 16 -15.50 -4.53 -6.43
C LEU A 16 -14.31 -4.77 -7.36
N ARG A 17 -13.93 -6.05 -7.54
CA ARG A 17 -12.91 -6.51 -8.51
C ARG A 17 -13.18 -6.04 -9.95
N GLU A 18 -14.45 -5.84 -10.32
CA GLU A 18 -14.84 -5.43 -11.67
C GLU A 18 -14.86 -3.90 -11.85
N ARG A 19 -14.92 -3.12 -10.76
CA ARG A 19 -14.98 -1.65 -10.81
C ARG A 19 -13.60 -0.97 -10.72
N VAL A 20 -12.57 -1.66 -10.23
CA VAL A 20 -11.18 -1.14 -10.15
C VAL A 20 -10.42 -1.32 -11.48
N CYS A 21 -11.04 -1.93 -12.49
CA CYS A 21 -10.46 -2.14 -13.81
C CYS A 21 -10.58 -0.92 -14.74
N SER A 22 -9.77 0.12 -14.49
CA SER A 22 -9.26 0.98 -15.59
C SER A 22 -7.85 1.54 -15.39
N LEU A 23 -7.23 1.36 -14.20
CA LEU A 23 -5.89 1.88 -13.88
C LEU A 23 -4.72 0.90 -14.16
N THR A 24 -5.00 -0.36 -14.45
CA THR A 24 -3.99 -1.44 -14.44
C THR A 24 -3.08 -1.54 -15.66
N ASN A 25 -3.31 -0.78 -16.74
CA ASN A 25 -2.48 -0.87 -17.94
C ASN A 25 -1.21 0.01 -17.92
N HIS A 26 -1.11 0.98 -17.00
CA HIS A 26 0.05 1.88 -16.93
C HIS A 26 1.13 1.39 -15.97
N VAL A 27 0.73 0.83 -14.82
CA VAL A 27 1.66 0.29 -13.83
C VAL A 27 2.47 -0.85 -14.45
N GLN A 28 1.85 -1.91 -15.00
CA GLN A 28 2.54 -3.13 -15.44
C GLN A 28 3.65 -2.94 -16.51
N LYS A 29 3.52 -1.94 -17.41
CA LYS A 29 4.48 -1.75 -18.52
C LYS A 29 5.85 -1.19 -18.10
N GLN A 30 5.99 -0.67 -16.88
CA GLN A 30 7.25 -0.08 -16.40
C GLN A 30 8.19 -1.03 -15.64
N TRP A 31 7.77 -2.28 -15.36
CA TRP A 31 8.43 -3.21 -14.43
C TRP A 31 9.42 -4.18 -15.10
N ASN A 32 9.71 -3.99 -16.39
CA ASN A 32 10.60 -4.85 -17.18
C ASN A 32 12.04 -4.32 -17.29
N SER A 33 12.63 -3.79 -16.21
CA SER A 33 14.03 -3.34 -16.27
C SER A 33 14.81 -3.56 -14.99
N LYS A 34 16.14 -3.59 -15.14
CA LYS A 34 17.12 -3.79 -14.07
C LYS A 34 17.05 -2.67 -13.01
N SER A 35 17.08 -3.07 -11.74
CA SER A 35 17.17 -2.18 -10.59
C SER A 35 18.42 -1.29 -10.67
N ILE A 36 18.29 -0.02 -10.30
CA ILE A 36 19.40 0.94 -10.27
C ILE A 36 19.73 1.23 -8.82
N ARG A 37 20.90 0.74 -8.37
CA ARG A 37 21.49 1.13 -7.08
C ARG A 37 22.43 2.31 -7.27
N THR A 38 22.46 3.21 -6.29
CA THR A 38 23.47 4.25 -6.16
C THR A 38 24.85 3.63 -5.87
N LYS A 39 25.91 4.44 -5.97
CA LYS A 39 27.28 4.01 -5.66
C LYS A 39 27.48 3.54 -4.20
N SER A 40 26.57 3.89 -3.28
CA SER A 40 26.57 3.46 -1.89
C SER A 40 25.76 2.17 -1.64
N GLY A 41 25.17 1.57 -2.67
CA GLY A 41 24.36 0.34 -2.55
C GLY A 41 22.89 0.56 -2.18
N GLN A 42 22.51 1.82 -1.91
CA GLN A 42 21.13 2.27 -1.69
C GLN A 42 20.40 2.53 -3.02
N PHE A 43 19.10 2.70 -3.02
CA PHE A 43 18.33 3.07 -4.22
C PHE A 43 18.18 4.58 -4.37
N GLY A 44 18.48 5.35 -3.31
CA GLY A 44 18.42 6.81 -3.34
C GLY A 44 16.99 7.33 -3.27
N LEU A 45 16.13 6.60 -2.55
CA LEU A 45 14.71 6.89 -2.42
C LEU A 45 14.50 8.18 -1.62
N ILE A 46 13.92 9.19 -2.25
CA ILE A 46 13.57 10.44 -1.58
C ILE A 46 12.20 10.29 -0.93
N ILE A 47 12.13 10.37 0.39
CA ILE A 47 10.87 10.23 1.13
C ILE A 47 10.41 11.60 1.64
N PRO A 48 9.20 12.08 1.26
CA PRO A 48 8.75 13.41 1.65
C PRO A 48 8.38 13.46 3.15
N TYR A 49 9.01 14.32 3.94
CA TYR A 49 8.76 14.39 5.38
C TYR A 49 7.32 14.79 5.76
N ASN A 50 6.63 15.57 4.91
CA ASN A 50 5.30 16.12 5.15
C ASN A 50 4.12 15.22 4.71
N LYS A 51 4.36 13.93 4.48
CA LYS A 51 3.35 12.99 3.99
C LYS A 51 3.29 11.77 4.89
N VAL A 52 2.08 11.31 5.21
CA VAL A 52 1.86 10.02 5.89
C VAL A 52 2.50 8.89 5.08
N LYS A 53 3.18 7.97 5.76
CA LYS A 53 3.81 6.79 5.14
C LYS A 53 2.89 5.60 5.23
N PHE A 54 2.47 5.09 4.07
CA PHE A 54 1.59 3.95 3.96
C PHE A 54 2.39 2.71 3.57
N PHE A 55 2.38 1.74 4.47
CA PHE A 55 2.80 0.37 4.24
C PHE A 55 1.56 -0.47 3.93
N TRP A 56 1.75 -1.60 3.25
CA TRP A 56 0.64 -2.49 2.97
C TRP A 56 1.10 -3.94 2.87
N SER A 57 0.25 -4.86 3.30
CA SER A 57 0.47 -6.28 3.05
C SER A 57 -0.82 -7.08 3.25
N GLY A 58 -0.89 -8.24 2.59
CA GLY A 58 -2.02 -9.17 2.75
C GLY A 58 -3.24 -8.86 1.90
N LEU A 59 -3.13 -8.00 0.86
CA LEU A 59 -4.25 -7.59 -0.01
C LEU A 59 -4.77 -8.69 -0.98
N CYS A 60 -4.40 -9.96 -0.77
CA CYS A 60 -4.83 -11.19 -1.47
C CYS A 60 -4.60 -11.27 -2.99
N ALA A 61 -4.80 -10.20 -3.75
CA ALA A 61 -4.60 -10.14 -5.20
C ALA A 61 -3.30 -9.38 -5.51
N GLN A 62 -2.18 -10.10 -5.58
CA GLN A 62 -0.84 -9.50 -5.68
C GLN A 62 -0.70 -8.48 -6.83
N GLU A 63 -1.34 -8.70 -7.98
CA GLU A 63 -1.26 -7.81 -9.15
C GLU A 63 -1.92 -6.44 -8.91
N TYR A 64 -3.02 -6.38 -8.16
CA TYR A 64 -3.78 -5.15 -7.91
C TYR A 64 -3.46 -4.51 -6.56
N SER A 65 -2.71 -5.23 -5.71
CA SER A 65 -2.42 -4.79 -4.34
C SER A 65 -1.69 -3.44 -4.28
N PRO A 66 -0.68 -3.16 -5.13
CA PRO A 66 -0.03 -1.84 -5.14
C PRO A 66 -0.99 -0.69 -5.48
N ALA A 67 -1.88 -0.91 -6.46
CA ALA A 67 -2.84 0.11 -6.89
C ALA A 67 -3.86 0.43 -5.80
N VAL A 68 -4.41 -0.60 -5.14
CA VAL A 68 -5.34 -0.41 -4.00
C VAL A 68 -4.66 0.33 -2.86
N ALA A 69 -3.43 -0.04 -2.51
CA ALA A 69 -2.69 0.65 -1.45
C ALA A 69 -2.39 2.11 -1.80
N ALA A 70 -2.04 2.39 -3.06
CA ALA A 70 -1.80 3.74 -3.55
C ALA A 70 -3.07 4.60 -3.50
N GLU A 71 -4.22 4.06 -3.91
CA GLU A 71 -5.51 4.77 -3.84
C GLU A 71 -5.88 5.14 -2.40
N ILE A 72 -5.76 4.20 -1.47
CA ILE A 72 -5.99 4.43 -0.04
C ILE A 72 -5.01 5.49 0.48
N ALA A 73 -3.72 5.36 0.18
CA ALA A 73 -2.71 6.33 0.61
C ALA A 73 -3.03 7.74 0.08
N MET A 74 -3.40 7.86 -1.19
CA MET A 74 -3.80 9.13 -1.80
C MET A 74 -5.04 9.73 -1.12
N TYR A 75 -6.06 8.92 -0.83
CA TYR A 75 -7.27 9.37 -0.13
C TYR A 75 -6.95 10.01 1.22
N TYR A 76 -6.01 9.43 1.97
CA TYR A 76 -5.53 9.95 3.26
C TYR A 76 -4.34 10.92 3.14
N GLY A 77 -4.02 11.40 1.93
CA GLY A 77 -2.97 12.40 1.70
C GLY A 77 -1.53 11.91 1.93
N GLY A 78 -1.30 10.61 1.94
CA GLY A 78 -0.01 9.95 2.13
C GLY A 78 0.63 9.42 0.83
N VAL A 79 1.64 8.55 1.01
CA VAL A 79 2.40 7.90 -0.07
C VAL A 79 2.77 6.47 0.31
N THR A 80 2.81 5.54 -0.67
CA THR A 80 3.40 4.20 -0.52
C THR A 80 4.82 4.15 -1.11
N LEU A 81 5.55 3.05 -0.89
CA LEU A 81 6.83 2.78 -1.55
C LEU A 81 6.68 2.82 -3.09
N GLU A 82 5.70 2.11 -3.64
CA GLU A 82 5.52 2.00 -5.09
C GLU A 82 5.20 3.35 -5.74
N MET A 83 4.41 4.20 -5.08
CA MET A 83 4.15 5.57 -5.54
C MET A 83 5.45 6.37 -5.66
N LEU A 84 6.36 6.23 -4.70
CA LEU A 84 7.63 6.95 -4.71
C LEU A 84 8.57 6.41 -5.80
N LEU A 85 8.61 5.09 -6.00
CA LEU A 85 9.38 4.48 -7.08
C LEU A 85 8.92 4.99 -8.45
N GLU A 86 7.60 5.04 -8.68
CA GLU A 86 7.02 5.59 -9.90
C GLU A 86 7.36 7.08 -10.08
N GLN A 87 7.14 7.90 -9.05
CA GLN A 87 7.43 9.34 -9.09
C GLN A 87 8.90 9.66 -9.35
N GLN A 88 9.81 8.80 -8.88
CA GLN A 88 11.25 8.98 -9.01
C GLN A 88 11.84 8.21 -10.19
N ASN A 89 10.99 7.57 -11.02
CA ASN A 89 11.38 6.76 -12.16
C ASN A 89 12.41 5.68 -11.78
N ILE A 90 12.30 5.14 -10.56
CA ILE A 90 13.09 4.02 -10.07
C ILE A 90 12.36 2.76 -10.48
N LYS A 91 13.01 1.97 -11.33
CA LYS A 91 12.41 0.74 -11.85
C LYS A 91 12.82 -0.45 -11.01
N MET A 92 11.84 -1.28 -10.69
CA MET A 92 12.03 -2.50 -9.92
C MET A 92 11.68 -3.73 -10.72
N CYS A 93 12.38 -4.82 -10.40
CA CYS A 93 12.08 -6.13 -10.93
C CYS A 93 10.69 -6.60 -10.49
N ILE A 94 10.01 -7.37 -11.33
CA ILE A 94 8.75 -8.01 -10.97
C ILE A 94 9.03 -9.04 -9.88
N TYR A 95 8.36 -8.90 -8.74
CA TYR A 95 8.46 -9.86 -7.65
C TYR A 95 8.09 -11.27 -8.14
N SER A 96 8.99 -12.22 -7.98
CA SER A 96 8.74 -13.64 -8.26
C SER A 96 9.11 -14.48 -7.04
N SER A 97 8.31 -15.50 -6.75
CA SER A 97 8.59 -16.51 -5.73
C SER A 97 9.42 -17.69 -6.25
N ASP A 98 9.87 -17.64 -7.50
CA ASP A 98 10.66 -18.71 -8.10
C ASP A 98 12.05 -18.80 -7.47
N ASN A 99 12.72 -19.93 -7.68
CA ASN A 99 14.03 -20.22 -7.10
C ASN A 99 15.19 -19.91 -8.06
N THR A 100 14.96 -19.12 -9.11
CA THR A 100 16.04 -18.67 -9.99
C THR A 100 16.92 -17.65 -9.26
N SER A 101 18.21 -17.59 -9.63
CA SER A 101 19.14 -16.61 -9.05
C SER A 101 18.63 -15.18 -9.23
N GLU A 102 18.00 -14.88 -10.36
CA GLU A 102 17.39 -13.58 -10.66
C GLU A 102 16.19 -13.28 -9.74
N ALA A 103 15.32 -14.27 -9.47
CA ALA A 103 14.18 -14.10 -8.57
C ALA A 103 14.64 -13.91 -7.12
N ILE A 104 15.69 -14.64 -6.69
CA ILE A 104 16.30 -14.47 -5.37
C ILE A 104 16.88 -13.07 -5.23
N GLN A 105 17.67 -12.61 -6.21
CA GLN A 105 18.22 -11.26 -6.20
C GLN A 105 17.11 -10.19 -6.23
N CYS A 106 16.05 -10.43 -7.01
CA CYS A 106 14.92 -9.51 -7.06
C CYS A 106 14.23 -9.35 -5.69
N ARG A 107 14.00 -10.45 -4.97
CA ARG A 107 13.45 -10.39 -3.61
C ARG A 107 14.37 -9.65 -2.65
N GLN A 108 15.69 -9.83 -2.78
CA GLN A 108 16.66 -9.08 -1.98
C GLN A 108 16.61 -7.58 -2.29
N ASP A 109 16.49 -7.20 -3.57
CA ASP A 109 16.36 -5.79 -3.96
C ASP A 109 15.07 -5.16 -3.38
N TRP A 110 13.97 -5.91 -3.35
CA TRP A 110 12.72 -5.48 -2.70
C TRP A 110 12.87 -5.33 -1.18
N ASP A 111 13.51 -6.28 -0.51
CA ASP A 111 13.75 -6.21 0.94
C ASP A 111 14.67 -5.02 1.28
N ASP A 112 15.71 -4.74 0.49
CA ASP A 112 16.61 -3.60 0.67
C ASP A 112 15.89 -2.26 0.47
N LEU A 113 15.03 -2.13 -0.55
CA LEU A 113 14.20 -0.94 -0.76
C LEU A 113 13.19 -0.73 0.36
N SER A 114 12.55 -1.80 0.80
CA SER A 114 11.58 -1.77 1.88
C SER A 114 12.26 -1.36 3.19
N TYR A 115 13.49 -1.82 3.42
CA TYR A 115 14.34 -1.36 4.50
C TYR A 115 14.64 0.14 4.38
N GLU A 116 15.06 0.63 3.21
CA GLU A 116 15.37 2.06 2.99
C GLU A 116 14.14 2.94 3.24
N TYR A 117 12.97 2.51 2.77
CA TYR A 117 11.69 3.16 2.99
C TYR A 117 11.29 3.21 4.46
N ALA A 118 11.33 2.07 5.15
CA ALA A 118 11.02 1.97 6.57
C ALA A 118 12.01 2.77 7.44
N ASN A 119 13.31 2.66 7.15
CA ASN A 119 14.36 3.28 7.94
C ASN A 119 14.34 4.80 7.83
N SER A 120 13.91 5.33 6.68
CA SER A 120 13.88 6.77 6.40
C SER A 120 12.49 7.39 6.61
N SER A 121 11.48 6.59 6.94
CA SER A 121 10.14 7.06 7.28
C SER A 121 10.14 7.81 8.62
N ARG A 122 9.49 8.98 8.63
CA ARG A 122 9.31 9.87 9.79
C ARG A 122 7.88 10.41 9.78
N GLY A 123 7.44 10.96 10.91
CA GLY A 123 6.09 11.45 11.12
C GLY A 123 5.08 10.32 11.29
N GLU A 124 3.87 10.52 10.76
CA GLU A 124 2.77 9.55 10.85
C GLU A 124 2.99 8.36 9.89
N ILE A 125 2.86 7.14 10.44
CA ILE A 125 3.00 5.88 9.70
C ILE A 125 1.72 5.05 9.86
N LYS A 126 1.20 4.55 8.73
CA LYS A 126 0.04 3.66 8.67
C LYS A 126 0.34 2.37 7.91
N MET A 127 -0.29 1.30 8.32
CA MET A 127 -0.19 -0.02 7.68
C MET A 127 -1.57 -0.49 7.23
N ILE A 128 -1.74 -0.68 5.93
CA ILE A 128 -2.94 -1.28 5.35
C ILE A 128 -2.81 -2.80 5.46
N ARG A 129 -3.61 -3.39 6.33
CA ARG A 129 -3.63 -4.84 6.56
C ARG A 129 -4.77 -5.47 5.77
N GLY A 130 -4.42 -6.40 4.89
CA GLY A 130 -5.38 -7.28 4.24
C GLY A 130 -5.48 -8.65 4.90
N PRO A 131 -6.54 -9.43 4.59
CA PRO A 131 -6.80 -10.71 5.24
C PRO A 131 -5.82 -11.82 4.87
N CYS A 132 -5.04 -11.66 3.80
CA CYS A 132 -4.04 -12.64 3.36
C CYS A 132 -2.62 -12.28 3.84
N LEU A 133 -2.49 -11.56 4.96
CA LEU A 133 -1.19 -11.24 5.54
C LEU A 133 -0.45 -12.54 5.90
N ARG A 134 0.80 -12.64 5.46
CA ARG A 134 1.68 -13.76 5.74
C ARG A 134 2.74 -13.36 6.77
N ASP A 135 3.07 -14.25 7.69
CA ASP A 135 4.16 -14.05 8.66
C ASP A 135 5.51 -13.80 7.95
N THR A 136 5.69 -14.40 6.78
CA THR A 136 6.87 -14.24 5.93
C THR A 136 6.78 -13.07 4.94
N SER A 137 5.83 -12.14 5.12
CA SER A 137 5.75 -10.93 4.29
C SER A 137 6.95 -10.00 4.55
N THR A 138 7.30 -9.19 3.54
CA THR A 138 8.33 -8.13 3.69
C THR A 138 7.98 -7.14 4.79
N TRP A 139 6.69 -6.83 4.97
CA TRP A 139 6.19 -6.10 6.14
C TRP A 139 6.67 -6.71 7.47
N ASN A 140 6.35 -7.98 7.72
CA ASN A 140 6.69 -8.61 9.00
C ASN A 140 8.19 -8.89 9.18
N ARG A 141 8.90 -9.22 8.10
CA ARG A 141 10.33 -9.55 8.15
C ARG A 141 11.24 -8.33 8.23
N VAL A 142 10.88 -7.25 7.54
CA VAL A 142 11.76 -6.10 7.30
C VAL A 142 11.15 -4.83 7.86
N GLU A 143 10.05 -4.37 7.28
CA GLU A 143 9.57 -2.99 7.47
C GLU A 143 9.14 -2.74 8.92
N LYS A 144 8.32 -3.64 9.47
CA LYS A 144 7.83 -3.57 10.85
C LYS A 144 8.98 -3.55 11.85
N VAL A 145 9.95 -4.45 11.69
CA VAL A 145 11.12 -4.58 12.57
C VAL A 145 11.93 -3.27 12.60
N VAL A 146 12.12 -2.66 11.43
CA VAL A 146 12.85 -1.40 11.29
C VAL A 146 12.09 -0.24 11.94
N ILE A 147 10.77 -0.15 11.72
CA ILE A 147 9.93 0.90 12.32
C ILE A 147 9.90 0.78 13.84
N GLU A 148 9.70 -0.43 14.38
CA GLU A 148 9.69 -0.68 15.83
C GLU A 148 11.04 -0.31 16.47
N LYS A 149 12.14 -0.60 15.79
CA LYS A 149 13.47 -0.17 16.23
C LYS A 149 13.60 1.36 16.24
N ASN A 150 13.14 2.05 15.20
CA ASN A 150 13.19 3.51 15.12
C ASN A 150 12.36 4.18 16.21
N ILE A 151 11.15 3.68 16.47
CA ILE A 151 10.30 4.13 17.59
C ILE A 151 11.05 3.94 18.91
N SER A 152 11.64 2.77 19.11
CA SER A 152 12.39 2.45 20.35
C SER A 152 13.62 3.34 20.54
N ASN A 153 14.22 3.82 19.44
CA ASN A 153 15.35 4.73 19.45
C ASN A 153 14.93 6.21 19.63
N GLY A 154 13.63 6.51 19.71
CA GLY A 154 13.13 7.88 19.83
C GLY A 154 13.24 8.70 18.55
N GLU A 155 13.29 8.03 17.39
CA GLU A 155 13.17 8.71 16.09
C GLU A 155 11.80 9.39 16.00
N ASP A 156 11.73 10.45 15.18
CA ASP A 156 10.51 11.24 14.97
C ASP A 156 9.46 10.46 14.17
N ILE A 157 8.82 9.49 14.81
CA ILE A 157 7.68 8.71 14.35
C ILE A 157 6.54 9.03 15.31
N TRP A 158 5.44 9.56 14.77
CA TRP A 158 4.34 10.06 15.58
C TRP A 158 3.42 8.91 15.97
N GLY A 159 3.44 8.55 17.25
CA GLY A 159 2.58 7.50 17.81
C GLY A 159 3.01 6.07 17.45
N GLN A 160 2.12 5.11 17.69
CA GLN A 160 2.28 3.74 17.19
C GLN A 160 1.89 3.67 15.71
N VAL A 161 2.33 2.62 15.00
CA VAL A 161 1.88 2.36 13.63
C VAL A 161 0.35 2.19 13.62
N GLY A 162 -0.35 3.06 12.91
CA GLY A 162 -1.79 2.96 12.74
C GLY A 162 -2.14 1.80 11.81
N ILE A 163 -2.72 0.73 12.34
CA ILE A 163 -3.21 -0.39 11.52
C ILE A 163 -4.57 -0.02 10.95
N MET A 164 -4.73 -0.18 9.64
CA MET A 164 -5.99 0.02 8.93
C MET A 164 -6.38 -1.28 8.24
N GLU A 165 -7.49 -1.89 8.65
CA GLU A 165 -8.00 -3.08 7.99
C GLU A 165 -8.61 -2.70 6.64
N VAL A 166 -8.16 -3.32 5.56
CA VAL A 166 -8.65 -2.98 4.22
C VAL A 166 -10.17 -3.14 4.11
N GLN A 167 -10.76 -4.11 4.81
CA GLN A 167 -12.20 -4.32 4.84
C GLN A 167 -12.94 -3.16 5.52
N GLU A 168 -12.38 -2.60 6.60
CA GLU A 168 -12.98 -1.47 7.32
C GLU A 168 -12.91 -0.20 6.47
N ILE A 169 -11.78 0.04 5.80
CA ILE A 169 -11.61 1.18 4.88
C ILE A 169 -12.66 1.13 3.77
N TYR A 170 -12.87 -0.03 3.15
CA TYR A 170 -13.86 -0.17 2.08
C TYR A 170 -15.29 -0.02 2.59
N CYS A 171 -15.65 -0.62 3.73
CA CYS A 171 -17.01 -0.46 4.25
C CYS A 171 -17.26 1.02 4.65
N GLN A 172 -16.27 1.77 5.18
CA GLN A 172 -16.35 3.24 5.38
C GLN A 172 -16.53 4.02 4.08
N TYR A 173 -15.73 3.71 3.05
CA TYR A 173 -15.84 4.39 1.75
C TYR A 173 -17.21 4.19 1.10
N MET A 174 -17.80 3.00 1.24
CA MET A 174 -19.15 2.74 0.74
C MET A 174 -20.22 3.54 1.50
N GLU A 175 -20.07 3.74 2.81
CA GLU A 175 -20.95 4.61 3.60
C GLU A 175 -20.85 6.09 3.18
N ASP A 176 -19.64 6.57 2.84
CA ASP A 176 -19.42 7.95 2.40
C ASP A 176 -19.97 8.24 0.97
N VAL A 177 -20.12 7.19 0.15
CA VAL A 177 -20.58 7.29 -1.25
C VAL A 177 -22.07 6.97 -1.39
N GLU A 178 -22.71 6.34 -0.40
CA GLU A 178 -24.16 6.20 -0.41
C GLU A 178 -24.80 7.59 -0.39
N PRO A 179 -25.65 7.91 -1.39
CA PRO A 179 -26.31 9.20 -1.42
C PRO A 179 -27.19 9.29 -0.19
N GLN A 180 -26.89 10.25 0.70
CA GLN A 180 -27.85 10.65 1.70
C GLN A 180 -29.16 10.96 0.96
N SER A 181 -30.16 10.10 1.18
CA SER A 181 -31.50 10.34 0.67
C SER A 181 -31.97 11.64 1.28
N ASN A 182 -31.84 12.74 0.53
CA ASN A 182 -32.77 13.86 0.45
C ASN A 182 -32.28 14.89 -0.57
N GLU A 183 -33.11 15.07 -1.60
CA GLU A 183 -33.25 16.27 -2.41
C GLU A 183 -31.99 16.82 -3.11
N GLY A 184 -31.73 16.24 -4.28
CA GLY A 184 -31.32 16.97 -5.48
C GLY A 184 -30.19 17.99 -5.32
N LYS A 185 -28.93 17.51 -5.38
CA LYS A 185 -27.80 18.22 -5.99
C LYS A 185 -26.60 17.29 -6.17
N ILE A 186 -26.42 16.86 -7.42
CA ILE A 186 -25.19 16.44 -8.10
C ILE A 186 -24.07 15.95 -7.15
N GLY A 187 -24.19 14.69 -6.72
CA GLY A 187 -23.06 13.94 -6.18
C GLY A 187 -22.04 13.68 -7.29
N LYS A 188 -20.76 13.90 -6.97
CA LYS A 188 -19.63 13.79 -7.91
C LYS A 188 -19.70 12.49 -8.70
N THR A 189 -19.95 12.63 -10.01
CA THR A 189 -19.75 11.56 -10.99
C THR A 189 -18.28 11.15 -10.95
N LEU A 190 -18.00 9.91 -10.51
CA LEU A 190 -16.75 9.23 -10.84
C LEU A 190 -16.73 9.06 -12.36
N ILE A 191 -15.85 9.81 -13.01
CA ILE A 191 -15.47 9.63 -14.40
C ILE A 191 -14.65 8.33 -14.44
N CYS A 192 -15.17 7.33 -15.13
CA CYS A 192 -14.42 6.15 -15.57
C CYS A 192 -13.36 6.52 -16.60
#